data_AF-H0A3X8-F1
#
_entry.id   AF-H0A3X8-F1
#
_cell.length_a   1.000
_cell.length_b   1.000
_cell.length_c   1.000
_cell.angle_alpha   90.00
_cell.angle_beta   90.00
_cell.angle_gamma   90.00
#
_symmetry.space_group_name_H-M   'P 1'
#
loop_
_entity.id
_entity.type
_entity.pdbx_description
1 polymer ?
#
loop_
_entity_poly.entity_id
_entity_poly.type
_entity_poly.pdbx_seq_one_letter_code
_entity_poly.pdbx_strand_id
1 'polypeptide(L)'
;MFRAWHRGTKETDLMIGHFVARHIASFTEAELDDLEGVLELLDVDLAEWLTGRSPIPASVRSPMLDRMADECSRPGAGVPEGARRA
;
A
#
# COMPACT_ATOMS: atom_id res chain seq x y z
N MET A 1 -3.43 -11.66 -3.25
CA MET A 1 -2.20 -11.83 -2.43
C MET A 1 -0.92 -11.88 -3.26
N PHE A 2 -0.74 -12.81 -4.22
CA PHE A 2 0.54 -12.95 -4.97
C PHE A 2 1.13 -11.63 -5.52
N ARG A 3 0.31 -10.81 -6.19
CA ARG A 3 0.72 -9.50 -6.76
C ARG A 3 1.14 -8.45 -5.73
N ALA A 4 0.64 -8.52 -4.50
CA ALA A 4 0.97 -7.56 -3.44
C ALA A 4 2.32 -7.85 -2.77
N TRP A 5 2.90 -9.04 -2.99
CA TRP A 5 4.12 -9.54 -2.35
C TRP A 5 5.24 -9.90 -3.36
N HIS A 6 5.04 -9.62 -4.65
CA HIS A 6 6.01 -9.87 -5.72
C HIS A 6 6.17 -8.61 -6.58
N ARG A 7 6.44 -7.49 -5.92
CA ARG A 7 6.83 -6.22 -6.50
C ARG A 7 8.35 -6.20 -6.71
N GLY A 8 8.83 -5.33 -7.58
CA GLY A 8 10.23 -5.20 -7.95
C GLY A 8 11.17 -4.80 -6.79
N THR A 9 10.64 -4.35 -5.65
CA THR A 9 11.44 -4.01 -4.46
C THR A 9 10.79 -4.50 -3.16
N LYS A 10 11.64 -5.04 -2.27
CA LYS A 10 11.22 -5.55 -0.94
C LYS A 10 10.54 -4.49 -0.06
N GLU A 11 10.93 -3.23 -0.19
CA GLU A 11 10.29 -2.12 0.54
C GLU A 11 8.83 -1.96 0.13
N THR A 12 8.57 -1.95 -1.17
CA THR A 12 7.21 -1.83 -1.74
C THR A 12 6.36 -3.05 -1.39
N ASP A 13 6.95 -4.25 -1.42
CA ASP A 13 6.28 -5.48 -0.95
C ASP A 13 5.85 -5.38 0.52
N LEU A 14 6.71 -4.84 1.40
CA LEU A 14 6.37 -4.73 2.81
C LEU A 14 5.28 -3.69 3.08
N MET A 15 5.30 -2.56 2.39
CA MET A 15 4.27 -1.52 2.52
C MET A 15 2.90 -2.04 2.05
N ILE A 16 2.85 -2.54 0.80
CA ILE A 16 1.60 -2.98 0.18
C ILE A 16 1.13 -4.30 0.79
N GLY A 17 2.04 -5.26 0.95
CA GLY A 17 1.75 -6.59 1.47
C GLY A 17 1.18 -6.55 2.89
N HIS A 18 1.74 -5.75 3.79
CA HIS A 18 1.19 -5.61 5.15
C HIS A 18 -0.18 -4.94 5.17
N PHE A 19 -0.37 -3.87 4.39
CA PHE A 19 -1.68 -3.22 4.28
C PHE A 19 -2.75 -4.22 3.81
N VAL A 20 -2.47 -4.93 2.70
CA VAL A 20 -3.40 -5.92 2.15
C VAL A 20 -3.66 -7.04 3.16
N ALA A 21 -2.62 -7.59 3.79
CA ALA A 21 -2.79 -8.68 4.76
C ALA A 21 -3.66 -8.27 5.97
N ARG A 22 -3.59 -7.00 6.40
CA ARG A 22 -4.38 -6.47 7.53
C ARG A 22 -5.85 -6.27 7.19
N HIS A 23 -6.16 -5.85 5.96
CA HIS A 23 -7.50 -5.35 5.62
C HIS A 23 -8.28 -6.19 4.61
N ILE A 24 -7.63 -7.06 3.83
CA ILE A 24 -8.27 -7.80 2.72
C ILE A 24 -9.48 -8.63 3.17
N ALA A 25 -9.47 -9.16 4.39
CA ALA A 25 -10.59 -9.94 4.93
C ALA A 25 -11.86 -9.11 5.16
N SER A 26 -11.74 -7.78 5.26
CA SER A 26 -12.84 -6.85 5.46
C SER A 26 -13.25 -6.07 4.21
N PHE A 27 -12.55 -6.26 3.08
CA PHE A 27 -12.85 -5.53 1.87
C PHE A 27 -14.15 -6.01 1.22
N THR A 28 -14.94 -5.03 0.79
CA THR A 28 -16.08 -5.21 -0.11
C THR A 28 -15.59 -5.51 -1.53
N GLU A 29 -16.48 -5.98 -2.40
CA GLU A 29 -16.16 -6.22 -3.82
C GLU A 29 -15.61 -4.96 -4.51
N ALA A 30 -16.22 -3.79 -4.28
CA ALA A 30 -15.74 -2.53 -4.84
C ALA A 30 -14.34 -2.14 -4.33
N GLU A 31 -14.01 -2.44 -3.08
CA GLU A 31 -12.66 -2.20 -2.53
C GLU A 31 -11.64 -3.19 -3.08
N LEU A 32 -12.05 -4.42 -3.41
CA LEU A 32 -11.20 -5.39 -4.09
C LEU A 32 -10.90 -4.94 -5.52
N ASP A 33 -11.90 -4.43 -6.25
CA ASP A 33 -11.72 -3.87 -7.59
C ASP A 33 -10.76 -2.66 -7.57
N ASP A 34 -10.95 -1.74 -6.61
CA ASP A 34 -10.05 -0.61 -6.42
C ASP A 34 -8.62 -1.07 -6.08
N LEU A 35 -8.48 -2.10 -5.23
CA LEU A 35 -7.19 -2.69 -4.91
C LEU A 35 -6.52 -3.28 -6.15
N GLU A 36 -7.26 -3.99 -7.00
CA GLU A 36 -6.73 -4.52 -8.25
C GLU A 36 -6.22 -3.40 -9.17
N GLY A 37 -6.97 -2.30 -9.29
CA GLY A 37 -6.53 -1.12 -10.04
C GLY A 37 -5.23 -0.51 -9.50
N VAL A 38 -5.10 -0.42 -8.17
CA VAL A 38 -3.84 0.02 -7.54
C VAL A 38 -2.70 -0.97 -7.78
N LEU A 39 -2.99 -2.28 -7.82
CA LEU A 39 -1.99 -3.30 -8.04
C LEU A 39 -1.40 -3.31 -9.47
N GLU A 40 -2.11 -2.74 -10.45
CA GLU A 40 -1.63 -2.56 -11.83
C GLU A 40 -0.69 -1.35 -12.00
N LEU A 41 -0.58 -0.45 -11.01
CA LEU A 41 0.32 0.70 -11.05
C LEU A 41 1.79 0.27 -10.88
N LEU A 42 2.70 1.09 -11.42
CA LEU A 42 4.13 0.83 -11.36
C LEU A 42 4.66 0.92 -9.93
N ASP A 43 5.51 -0.02 -9.57
CA ASP A 43 6.05 -0.13 -8.21
C ASP A 43 6.87 1.10 -7.80
N VAL A 44 7.60 1.71 -8.73
CA VAL A 44 8.39 2.93 -8.49
C VAL A 44 7.46 4.08 -8.09
N ASP A 45 6.37 4.25 -8.83
CA ASP A 45 5.40 5.31 -8.57
C ASP A 45 4.69 5.09 -7.23
N LEU A 46 4.23 3.86 -6.98
CA LEU A 46 3.63 3.48 -5.70
C LEU A 46 4.58 3.73 -4.53
N ALA A 47 5.87 3.38 -4.67
CA ALA A 47 6.86 3.64 -3.64
C ALA A 47 7.03 5.14 -3.37
N GLU A 48 7.08 5.98 -4.41
CA GLU A 48 7.18 7.43 -4.25
C GLU A 48 5.95 8.03 -3.56
N TRP A 49 4.75 7.57 -3.91
CA TRP A 49 3.51 8.09 -3.35
C TRP A 49 3.27 7.63 -1.92
N LEU A 50 3.46 6.34 -1.62
CA LEU A 50 3.20 5.76 -0.30
C LEU A 50 4.23 6.22 0.75
N THR A 51 5.44 6.58 0.32
CA THR A 51 6.46 7.21 1.19
C THR A 51 6.30 8.72 1.31
N GLY A 52 5.36 9.33 0.56
CA GLY A 52 5.13 10.77 0.54
C GLY A 52 6.23 11.57 -0.17
N ARG A 53 7.14 10.92 -0.92
CA ARG A 53 8.17 11.60 -1.73
C ARG A 53 7.57 12.39 -2.89
N SER A 54 6.41 11.99 -3.39
CA SER A 54 5.69 12.63 -4.49
C SER A 54 4.18 12.59 -4.24
N PRO A 55 3.40 13.62 -4.63
CA PRO A 55 1.95 13.58 -4.50
C PRO A 55 1.31 12.59 -5.48
N ILE A 56 0.24 11.92 -5.05
CA ILE A 56 -0.56 11.05 -5.93
C ILE A 56 -1.25 11.90 -7.01
N PRO A 57 -1.00 11.64 -8.31
CA PRO A 57 -1.66 12.33 -9.41
C PRO A 57 -3.16 12.07 -9.43
N ALA A 58 -3.95 13.07 -9.82
CA ALA A 58 -5.41 12.95 -9.87
C ALA A 58 -5.91 11.87 -10.84
N SER A 59 -5.12 11.53 -11.88
CA SER A 59 -5.48 10.53 -12.89
C SER A 59 -5.47 9.09 -12.38
N VAL A 60 -4.75 8.81 -11.28
CA VAL A 60 -4.59 7.48 -10.69
C VAL A 60 -5.08 7.41 -9.24
N ARG A 61 -5.56 8.55 -8.70
CA ARG A 61 -6.05 8.63 -7.33
C ARG A 61 -7.33 7.83 -7.19
N SER A 62 -7.34 6.93 -6.20
CA SER A 62 -8.50 6.14 -5.80
C SER A 62 -8.65 6.16 -4.29
N PRO A 63 -9.86 5.86 -3.75
CA PRO A 63 -10.06 5.72 -2.31
C PRO A 63 -9.10 4.71 -1.66
N MET A 64 -8.77 3.62 -2.36
CA MET A 64 -7.82 2.62 -1.89
C MET A 64 -6.39 3.16 -1.82
N LEU A 65 -5.94 3.88 -2.86
CA LEU A 65 -4.59 4.46 -2.88
C LEU A 65 -4.42 5.53 -1.79
N ASP A 66 -5.45 6.34 -1.56
CA ASP A 66 -5.47 7.32 -0.47
C ASP A 66 -5.40 6.66 0.91
N ARG A 67 -6.14 5.56 1.13
CA ARG A 67 -6.05 4.78 2.38
C ARG A 67 -4.67 4.18 2.60
N MET A 68 -4.07 3.62 1.55
CA MET A 68 -2.72 3.06 1.62
C MET A 68 -1.68 4.13 1.97
N ALA A 69 -1.77 5.32 1.35
CA ALA A 69 -0.86 6.43 1.62
C ALA A 69 -1.02 6.97 3.05
N ASP A 70 -2.26 7.14 3.52
CA ASP A 70 -2.52 7.55 4.91
C ASP A 70 -1.89 6.56 5.90
N GLU A 71 -2.09 5.26 5.70
CA GLU A 71 -1.53 4.26 6.60
C GLU A 71 0.00 4.19 6.54
N CYS A 72 0.61 4.25 5.35
CA CYS A 72 2.07 4.23 5.20
C CYS A 72 2.74 5.48 5.77
N SER A 73 2.04 6.62 5.79
CA SER A 73 2.55 7.87 6.38
C SER A 73 2.52 7.87 7.92
N ARG A 74 1.84 6.93 8.57
CA ARG A 74 1.76 6.85 10.03
C ARG A 74 3.08 6.35 10.62
N PRO A 75 3.60 7.00 11.69
CA PRO A 75 4.80 6.52 12.38
C PRO A 75 4.67 5.04 12.78
N GLY A 76 5.61 4.21 12.33
CA GLY A 76 5.65 2.78 12.61
C GLY A 76 4.89 1.89 11.59
N ALA A 77 4.40 2.45 10.48
CA ALA A 77 3.94 1.68 9.33
C ALA A 77 5.16 1.08 8.61
N GLY A 78 5.38 -0.23 8.76
CA GLY A 78 6.57 -0.92 8.27
C GLY A 78 7.51 -1.43 9.38
N VAL A 79 7.26 -1.08 10.63
CA VAL A 79 7.93 -1.70 11.78
C VAL A 79 7.10 -2.92 12.20
N PRO A 80 7.62 -4.17 12.12
CA PRO A 80 6.91 -5.33 12.64
C PRO A 80 6.56 -5.08 14.11
N GLU A 81 5.40 -5.55 14.55
CA GLU A 81 4.83 -5.21 15.87
C GLU A 81 5.82 -5.45 17.04
N GLY A 82 6.72 -6.42 16.89
CA GLY A 82 7.81 -6.72 17.84
C GLY A 82 8.97 -5.72 17.90
N ALA A 83 9.08 -4.76 16.98
CA ALA A 83 10.12 -3.73 16.93
C ALA A 83 9.63 -2.35 17.40
N ARG A 84 8.37 -2.23 17.86
CA ARG A 84 7.77 -0.98 18.37
C ARG A 84 7.99 -0.73 19.88
N ARG A 85 8.84 -1.53 20.55
CA ARG A 85 9.27 -1.28 21.94
C ARG A 85 10.77 -1.47 22.10
N ALA A 86 11.49 -0.35 22.19
CA ALA A 86 12.78 -0.19 22.87
C ALA A 86 12.86 1.25 23.38
#